data_AF-I8X6L3-F1
#
_entry.id   AF-I8X6L3-F1
#
_cell.length_a   1.000
_cell.length_b   1.000
_cell.length_c   1.000
_cell.angle_alpha   90.00
_cell.angle_beta   90.00
_cell.angle_gamma   90.00
#
_symmetry.space_group_name_H-M   'P 1'
#
loop_
_entity.id
_entity.type
_entity.pdbx_description
1 polymer ?
#
loop_
_entity_poly.entity_id
_entity_poly.type
_entity_poly.pdbx_seq_one_letter_code
_entity_poly.pdbx_strand_id
1 'polypeptide(L)' 'MKKVNKISWRAKTFCEWYGYDVNKVRNCMKLPEFELLKCETTQEIKAAGVTKDTPYMINNPLHYEISKE' A
#
# COMPACT_ATOMS: atom_id res chain seq x y z
N MET A 1 12.55 2.83 -0.41
CA MET A 1 11.12 2.87 -0.81
C MET A 1 10.63 4.27 -0.53
N LYS A 2 9.54 4.73 -1.16
CA LYS A 2 9.03 6.10 -0.95
C LYS A 2 7.61 6.11 -0.41
N LYS A 3 7.37 6.84 0.68
CA LYS A 3 6.03 7.10 1.20
C LYS A 3 5.20 7.85 0.17
N VAL A 4 4.01 7.35 -0.12
CA VAL A 4 3.03 8.05 -0.96
C VAL A 4 2.01 8.74 -0.07
N ASN A 5 1.77 10.03 -0.32
CA ASN A 5 0.79 10.82 0.42
C ASN A 5 -0.61 10.77 -0.20
N LYS A 6 -0.74 10.18 -1.39
CA LYS A 6 -2.00 10.06 -2.12
C LYS A 6 -2.15 8.69 -2.76
N ILE A 7 -3.37 8.16 -2.72
CA ILE A 7 -3.73 6.95 -3.45
C ILE A 7 -3.91 7.33 -4.93
N SER A 8 -2.98 6.90 -5.77
CA SER A 8 -3.09 7.03 -7.23
C SER A 8 -3.95 5.90 -7.79
N TRP A 9 -4.39 5.99 -9.05
CA TRP A 9 -5.10 4.91 -9.75
C TRP A 9 -4.42 3.54 -9.57
N ARG A 10 -3.10 3.47 -9.78
CA ARG A 10 -2.34 2.21 -9.60
C ARG A 10 -2.31 1.70 -8.16
N ALA A 11 -2.29 2.61 -7.18
CA ALA A 11 -2.35 2.23 -5.76
C ALA A 11 -3.74 1.72 -5.38
N LYS A 12 -4.79 2.28 -6.00
CA LYS A 12 -6.15 1.77 -5.89
C LYS A 12 -6.24 0.35 -6.46
N THR A 13 -5.73 0.12 -7.67
CA THR A 13 -5.67 -1.22 -8.27
C THR A 13 -4.93 -2.22 -7.39
N PHE A 14 -3.80 -1.82 -6.79
CA PHE A 14 -3.09 -2.65 -5.81
C PHE A 14 -4.00 -3.02 -4.62
N CYS A 15 -4.68 -2.04 -4.01
CA CYS A 15 -5.60 -2.30 -2.90
C CYS A 15 -6.70 -3.29 -3.32
N GLU A 16 -7.27 -3.13 -4.52
CA GLU A 16 -8.33 -4.00 -5.02
C GLU A 16 -7.85 -5.44 -5.27
N TRP A 17 -6.64 -5.63 -5.81
CA TRP A 17 -6.06 -6.95 -6.05
C TRP A 17 -5.71 -7.71 -4.76
N TYR A 18 -5.31 -6.98 -3.73
CA TYR A 18 -4.94 -7.55 -2.43
C TYR A 18 -6.11 -7.60 -1.44
N GLY A 19 -7.33 -7.25 -1.87
CA GLY A 19 -8.52 -7.32 -1.03
C GLY A 19 -8.64 -6.21 0.03
N TYR A 20 -7.89 -5.12 -0.11
CA TYR A 20 -7.92 -3.98 0.80
C TYR A 20 -9.02 -2.98 0.42
N ASP A 21 -9.69 -2.44 1.43
CA ASP A 21 -10.63 -1.34 1.29
C ASP A 21 -9.86 -0.02 1.16
N VAL A 22 -10.04 0.62 0.00
CA VAL A 22 -9.33 1.85 -0.36
C VAL A 22 -9.65 3.00 0.61
N ASN A 23 -10.87 3.05 1.16
CA ASN A 23 -11.27 4.08 2.11
C ASN A 23 -10.65 3.83 3.49
N LYS A 24 -10.62 2.56 3.96
CA LYS A 24 -9.92 2.18 5.20
C LYS A 24 -8.43 2.48 5.09
N VAL A 25 -7.78 2.10 3.99
CA VAL A 25 -6.36 2.44 3.72
C VAL A 25 -6.15 3.95 3.73
N ARG A 26 -7.01 4.73 3.05
CA ARG A 26 -6.91 6.19 3.02
C ARG A 26 -7.05 6.83 4.40
N ASN A 27 -7.91 6.29 5.25
CA ASN A 27 -8.06 6.76 6.63
C ASN A 27 -6.83 6.39 7.47
N CYS A 28 -6.31 5.17 7.32
CA CYS A 28 -5.10 4.73 8.01
C CYS A 28 -3.87 5.53 7.61
N MET A 29 -3.76 5.99 6.36
CA MET A 29 -2.65 6.87 5.91
C MET A 29 -2.53 8.20 6.68
N LYS A 30 -3.55 8.59 7.46
CA LYS A 30 -3.49 9.76 8.37
C LYS A 30 -2.76 9.45 9.68
N LEU A 31 -2.60 8.16 10.01
CA LEU A 31 -1.93 7.70 11.22
C LEU A 31 -0.41 7.69 10.99
N PRO A 32 0.39 8.11 11.99
CA PRO A 32 1.85 8.10 11.87
C PRO A 32 2.41 6.69 11.67
N GLU A 33 1.80 5.68 12.29
CA GLU A 33 2.25 4.29 12.27
C GLU A 33 1.85 3.50 11.01
N PHE A 34 1.10 4.09 10.09
CA PHE A 34 0.66 3.43 8.86
C PHE A 34 1.19 4.13 7.61
N GLU A 35 1.82 3.37 6.73
CA GLU A 35 2.43 3.94 5.53
C GLU A 35 2.13 3.10 4.29
N LEU A 36 1.68 3.78 3.23
CA LEU A 36 1.70 3.21 1.90
C LEU A 36 3.02 3.61 1.24
N LEU A 37 3.81 2.61 0.85
CA LEU A 37 5.14 2.76 0.27
C LEU A 37 5.09 2.37 -1.20
N LYS A 38 5.74 3.15 -2.05
CA LYS A 38 6.01 2.80 -3.45
C LYS A 38 7.42 2.24 -3.55
N CYS A 39 7.53 1.04 -4.12
CA CYS A 39 8.80 0.43 -4.50
C CYS A 39 9.27 1.09 -5.81
N GLU A 40 10.51 1.59 -5.85
CA GLU A 40 11.05 2.30 -7.01
C GLU A 40 12.08 1.45 -7.76
N THR A 41 12.72 0.51 -7.08
CA THR A 41 13.75 -0.37 -7.61
C THR A 41 13.26 -1.81 -7.77
N THR A 42 13.91 -2.57 -8.66
CA THR A 42 13.58 -3.99 -8.87
C THR A 42 13.85 -4.84 -7.62
N GLN A 43 14.85 -4.47 -6.81
CA GLN A 43 15.15 -5.17 -5.56
C GLN A 43 14.02 -5.01 -4.54
N GLU A 44 13.48 -3.80 -4.38
CA GLU A 44 12.35 -3.55 -3.48
C GLU A 44 11.09 -4.27 -3.92
N ILE A 45 10.80 -4.26 -5.22
CA ILE A 45 9.65 -4.96 -5.80
C ILE A 45 9.74 -6.47 -5.50
N LYS A 46 10.93 -7.08 -5.69
CA LYS A 46 11.17 -8.48 -5.35
C LYS A 46 11.04 -8.75 -3.85
N ALA A 47 11.61 -7.89 -3.01
CA ALA A 47 11.56 -8.04 -1.56
C ALA A 47 10.13 -7.92 -1.00
N ALA A 48 9.33 -7.02 -1.56
CA ALA A 48 7.93 -6.84 -1.17
C ALA A 48 6.97 -7.86 -1.80
N GLY A 49 7.43 -8.69 -2.75
CA GLY A 49 6.58 -9.68 -3.42
C GLY A 49 5.53 -9.07 -4.37
N VAL A 50 5.77 -7.85 -4.86
CA VAL A 50 4.82 -7.08 -5.68
C VAL A 50 5.24 -7.06 -7.14
N THR A 51 4.41 -6.51 -8.02
CA THR A 51 4.70 -6.42 -9.45
C THR A 51 5.16 -5.02 -9.85
N LYS A 52 5.78 -4.88 -11.03
CA LYS A 52 6.13 -3.56 -11.58
C LYS A 52 4.91 -2.69 -11.91
N ASP A 53 3.75 -3.30 -12.15
CA ASP A 53 2.49 -2.59 -12.42
C ASP A 53 1.87 -2.01 -11.15
N THR A 54 1.94 -2.79 -10.07
CA THR A 54 1.46 -2.42 -8.73
C THR A 54 2.60 -2.45 -7.70
N PRO A 55 3.62 -1.58 -7.82
CA PRO A 55 4.81 -1.62 -6.98
C PRO A 55 4.55 -0.91 -5.64
N TYR A 56 3.53 -1.35 -4.90
CA TYR A 56 3.10 -0.75 -3.64
C TYR A 56 3.19 -1.75 -2.51
N MET A 57 3.57 -1.29 -1.33
CA MET A 57 3.65 -2.07 -0.10
C MET A 57 2.95 -1.29 1.01
N ILE A 58 2.24 -2.01 1.87
CA ILE A 58 1.64 -1.42 3.08
C ILE A 58 2.54 -1.76 4.26
N ASN A 59 2.97 -0.74 4.98
CA ASN A 59 3.59 -0.85 6.29
C ASN A 59 2.49 -0.63 7.35
N ASN A 60 2.05 -1.71 7.98
CA ASN A 60 0.98 -1.73 8.98
C ASN A 60 1.42 -2.51 10.23
N PRO A 61 2.39 -2.01 11.01
CA PRO A 61 2.95 -2.69 12.18
C PRO A 61 1.93 -2.87 13.31
N LEU A 62 0.89 -2.04 13.37
CA LEU A 62 -0.17 -2.12 14.38
C LEU A 62 -1.39 -2.92 13.91
N HIS A 63 -1.29 -3.58 12.74
CA HIS A 63 -2.32 -4.47 12.20
C HIS A 63 -3.73 -3.83 12.12
N TYR A 64 -3.81 -2.55 11.75
CA TYR A 64 -5.08 -1.88 11.51
C TYR A 64 -5.93 -2.64 10.48
N GLU A 65 -7.23 -2.71 10.72
CA GLU A 65 -8.17 -3.37 9.82
C GLU A 65 -8.34 -2.54 8.53
N ILE A 66 -7.87 -3.10 7.42
CA ILE A 66 -7.92 -2.46 6.10
C ILE A 66 -8.56 -3.36 5.02
N SER A 67 -9.11 -4.50 5.40
CA SER A 67 -9.73 -5.46 4.48
C SER A 67 -11.15 -5.04 4.09
N LYS A 68 -11.60 -5.48 2.91
CA LYS A 68 -12.94 -5.22 2.33
C LYS A 68 -14.12 -5.99 2.95
N GLU A 69 -13.98 -6.56 4.16
CA GLU A 69 -15.05 -7.34 4.83
C GLU A 69 -16.47 -6.85 4.56
#